data_AF-A0A3E1P0K5-F1
#
_entry.id   AF-A0A3E1P0K5-F1
#
_cell.length_a   1.000
_cell.length_b   1.000
_cell.length_c   1.000
_cell.angle_alpha   90.00
_cell.angle_beta   90.00
_cell.angle_gamma   90.00
#
_symmetry.space_group_name_H-M   'P 1'
#
loop_
_entity.id
_entity.type
_entity.pdbx_description
1 polymer ?
#
loop_
_entity_poly.entity_id
_entity_poly.type
_entity_poly.pdbx_seq_one_letter_code
_entity_poly.pdbx_strand_id
1 'polypeptide(L)'
;MTDVIVIYGHEYMYTTFTIIAMNQNQHAAIPETAATKKVHRCPHCKSGTLEDRVPRGFIVKYLLGVFPLRRYICYKCFKKSYIWYKGE
;
A
#
# COMPACT_ATOMS: atom_id res chain seq x y z
N MET A 1 35.81 -20.99 -26.31
CA MET A 1 34.60 -21.82 -26.48
C MET A 1 33.45 -20.94 -26.06
N THR A 2 32.77 -20.33 -27.02
CA THR A 2 31.67 -19.35 -26.81
C THR A 2 30.37 -20.04 -27.16
N ASP A 3 29.45 -20.14 -26.21
CA ASP A 3 28.10 -20.64 -26.47
C ASP A 3 27.19 -19.48 -26.91
N VAL A 4 26.42 -19.70 -27.98
CA VAL A 4 25.48 -18.72 -28.55
C VAL A 4 24.06 -19.14 -28.16
N ILE A 5 23.35 -18.33 -27.38
CA ILE A 5 21.93 -18.56 -27.08
C ILE A 5 21.12 -17.39 -27.65
N VAL A 6 20.18 -17.71 -28.54
CA VAL A 6 19.29 -16.76 -29.21
C VAL A 6 17.97 -16.68 -28.44
N ILE A 7 17.66 -15.50 -27.88
CA ILE A 7 16.33 -15.22 -27.30
C ILE A 7 15.83 -13.88 -27.86
N TYR A 8 14.68 -13.89 -28.53
CA TYR A 8 13.99 -12.71 -29.07
C TYR A 8 14.82 -11.75 -29.95
N GLY A 9 15.59 -12.29 -30.89
CA GLY A 9 16.01 -11.55 -32.11
C GLY A 9 17.06 -10.45 -31.95
N HIS A 10 17.84 -10.43 -30.87
CA HIS A 10 18.93 -9.45 -30.72
C HIS A 10 20.18 -10.17 -30.20
N GLU A 11 21.29 -10.03 -30.94
CA GLU A 11 22.58 -10.66 -30.60
C GLU A 11 23.23 -9.90 -29.44
N TYR A 12 23.51 -10.59 -28.33
CA TYR A 12 24.21 -10.00 -27.19
C TYR A 12 25.47 -10.84 -26.88
N MET A 13 26.64 -10.23 -27.08
CA MET A 13 27.91 -10.82 -26.64
C MET A 13 28.10 -10.54 -25.14
N TYR A 14 27.99 -11.57 -24.28
CA TYR A 14 28.27 -11.43 -22.86
C TYR A 14 29.46 -12.32 -22.46
N THR A 15 30.43 -11.73 -21.74
CA THR A 15 31.56 -12.48 -21.17
C THR A 15 31.16 -13.04 -19.81
N THR A 16 31.72 -14.16 -19.40
CA THR A 16 31.42 -14.84 -18.12
C THR A 16 31.57 -13.95 -16.88
N PHE A 17 32.25 -12.80 -16.98
CA PHE A 17 32.38 -11.82 -15.91
C PHE A 17 31.05 -11.17 -15.50
N THR A 18 30.05 -11.03 -16.39
CA THR A 18 28.78 -10.37 -16.03
C THR A 18 27.79 -11.25 -15.26
N ILE A 19 27.96 -12.58 -15.25
CA ILE A 19 27.05 -13.50 -14.53
C ILE A 19 27.26 -13.38 -13.00
N ILE A 20 28.48 -13.08 -12.54
CA ILE A 20 28.82 -12.98 -11.11
C ILE A 20 28.13 -11.78 -10.43
N ALA A 21 27.66 -10.78 -11.20
CA ALA A 21 27.03 -9.58 -10.67
C ALA A 21 25.54 -9.74 -10.27
N MET A 22 24.88 -10.86 -10.56
CA MET A 22 23.43 -11.02 -10.31
C MET A 22 23.06 -11.63 -8.95
N ASN A 23 24.01 -11.80 -8.03
CA ASN A 23 23.75 -12.31 -6.67
C ASN A 23 23.70 -11.18 -5.62
N GLN A 24 22.67 -10.35 -5.67
CA GLN A 24 22.34 -9.45 -4.57
C GLN A 24 20.83 -9.44 -4.30
N ASN A 25 20.40 -10.41 -3.48
CA ASN A 25 19.34 -10.32 -2.47
C ASN A 25 18.30 -9.19 -2.64
N GLN A 26 17.22 -9.48 -3.36
CA GLN A 26 15.99 -8.68 -3.35
C GLN A 26 15.20 -8.95 -2.06
N HIS A 27 15.62 -8.39 -0.92
CA HIS A 27 14.68 -8.12 0.16
C HIS A 27 14.02 -6.78 -0.15
N ALA A 28 12.76 -6.86 -0.59
CA ALA A 28 11.90 -5.71 -0.81
C ALA A 28 11.74 -4.90 0.49
N ALA A 29 12.59 -3.89 0.67
CA ALA A 29 12.28 -2.80 1.58
C ALA A 29 11.23 -1.92 0.89
N ILE A 30 9.97 -2.14 1.30
CA ILE A 30 8.84 -1.27 1.01
C ILE A 30 9.28 0.16 1.36
N PRO A 31 9.14 1.16 0.47
CA PRO A 31 9.51 2.53 0.80
C PRO A 31 8.71 2.97 2.02
N GLU A 32 9.41 3.08 3.14
CA GLU A 32 8.89 3.59 4.39
C GLU A 32 8.78 5.11 4.28
N THR A 33 8.03 5.61 3.29
CA THR A 33 7.33 6.88 3.47
C THR A 33 6.15 6.57 4.38
N ALA A 34 6.46 6.29 5.65
CA ALA A 34 5.52 6.31 6.75
C ALA A 34 5.04 7.75 6.90
N ALA A 35 4.18 8.18 5.97
CA ALA A 35 3.23 9.24 6.23
C ALA A 35 2.56 8.82 7.54
N THR A 36 2.89 9.51 8.62
CA THR A 36 2.42 9.25 9.98
C THR A 36 0.91 9.20 9.93
N LYS A 37 0.35 7.99 9.76
CA LYS A 37 -1.09 7.80 9.73
C LYS A 37 -1.54 8.19 11.12
N LYS A 38 -2.24 9.33 11.23
CA LYS A 38 -2.85 9.78 12.48
C LYS A 38 -3.74 8.63 12.97
N VAL A 39 -3.26 7.86 13.95
CA VAL A 39 -3.99 6.70 14.47
C VAL A 39 -5.15 7.24 15.30
N HIS A 40 -6.36 7.12 14.77
CA HIS A 40 -7.54 7.58 15.46
C HIS A 40 -7.98 6.55 16.50
N ARG A 41 -8.17 6.99 17.75
CA ARG A 41 -8.76 6.14 18.79
C ARG A 41 -10.25 5.97 18.54
N CYS A 42 -10.77 4.78 18.81
CA CYS A 42 -12.18 4.49 18.62
C CYS A 42 -13.05 5.24 19.64
N PRO A 43 -14.04 6.05 19.21
CA PRO A 43 -14.92 6.77 20.13
C PRO A 43 -15.84 5.83 20.91
N HIS A 44 -16.07 4.61 20.41
CA HIS A 44 -16.99 3.65 21.03
C HIS A 44 -16.35 2.87 22.17
N CYS A 45 -15.19 2.25 21.93
CA CYS A 45 -14.54 1.39 22.92
C CYS A 45 -13.34 2.04 23.61
N LYS A 46 -12.84 3.19 23.12
CA LYS A 46 -11.68 3.97 23.61
C LYS A 46 -10.34 3.20 23.68
N SER A 47 -10.37 1.89 23.50
CA SER A 47 -9.28 0.93 23.66
C SER A 47 -8.80 0.33 22.34
N GLY A 48 -9.55 0.55 21.26
CA GLY A 48 -9.22 0.10 19.91
C GLY A 48 -8.84 1.26 19.00
N THR A 49 -8.13 0.93 17.94
CA THR A 49 -7.63 1.86 16.90
C THR A 49 -8.47 1.75 15.64
N LEU A 50 -8.64 2.88 14.94
CA LEU A 50 -9.29 3.00 13.63
C LEU A 50 -8.19 3.12 12.58
N GLU A 51 -7.64 1.98 12.18
CA GLU A 51 -6.49 1.93 11.26
C GLU A 51 -6.92 1.68 9.83
N ASP A 52 -7.95 0.85 9.64
CA ASP A 52 -8.38 0.42 8.32
C ASP A 52 -9.50 1.30 7.75
N ARG A 53 -9.29 1.74 6.51
CA ARG A 53 -10.20 2.60 5.77
C ARG A 53 -11.17 1.73 4.97
N VAL A 54 -12.43 1.78 5.35
CA VAL A 54 -13.49 1.02 4.69
C VAL A 54 -14.13 1.84 3.57
N PRO A 55 -14.43 1.24 2.40
CA PRO A 55 -15.18 1.92 1.35
C PRO A 55 -16.54 2.44 1.86
N ARG A 56 -16.93 3.60 1.34
CA ARG A 56 -18.27 4.17 1.57
C ARG A 56 -19.29 3.34 0.78
N GLY A 57 -20.47 3.12 1.35
CA GLY A 57 -21.57 2.52 0.61
C GLY A 57 -22.01 3.43 -0.55
N PHE A 58 -22.56 2.86 -1.62
CA PHE A 58 -22.95 3.58 -2.84
C PHE A 58 -23.82 4.81 -2.57
N ILE A 59 -24.82 4.67 -1.69
CA ILE A 59 -25.74 5.76 -1.31
C ILE A 59 -24.98 6.94 -0.67
N VAL A 60 -24.10 6.64 0.29
CA VAL A 60 -23.29 7.66 0.99
C VAL A 60 -22.29 8.31 0.03
N LYS A 61 -21.74 7.56 -0.92
CA LYS A 61 -20.86 8.12 -1.95
C LYS A 61 -21.61 9.07 -2.89
N TYR A 62 -22.86 8.78 -3.23
CA TYR A 62 -23.67 9.61 -4.12
C TYR A 62 -24.15 10.90 -3.42
N LEU A 63 -24.68 10.78 -2.20
CA LEU A 63 -25.23 11.93 -1.47
C LEU A 63 -24.15 12.80 -0.79
N LEU A 64 -23.11 12.17 -0.23
CA LEU A 64 -22.05 12.84 0.53
C LEU A 64 -20.71 12.77 -0.20
N GLY A 65 -20.74 12.62 -1.53
CA GLY A 65 -19.55 12.52 -2.38
C GLY A 65 -18.69 13.78 -2.36
N VAL A 66 -19.33 14.94 -2.23
CA VAL A 66 -18.69 16.27 -2.17
C VAL A 66 -17.90 16.47 -0.88
N PHE A 67 -18.28 15.78 0.20
CA PHE A 67 -17.65 15.97 1.50
C PHE A 67 -16.43 15.06 1.71
N PRO A 68 -15.33 15.58 2.31
CA PRO A 68 -14.12 14.82 2.62
C PRO A 68 -14.31 13.90 3.85
N LEU A 69 -15.36 13.08 3.83
CA LEU A 69 -15.66 12.08 4.86
C LEU A 69 -14.93 10.77 4.58
N ARG A 70 -14.18 10.28 5.56
CA ARG A 70 -13.54 8.96 5.53
C ARG A 70 -14.22 8.05 6.54
N ARG A 71 -14.45 6.79 6.15
CA ARG A 71 -15.05 5.78 7.02
C ARG A 71 -13.97 4.82 7.48
N TYR A 72 -13.94 4.55 8.78
CA TYR A 72 -12.99 3.63 9.40
C TYR A 72 -13.74 2.58 10.23
N ILE A 73 -13.12 1.41 10.39
CA ILE A 73 -13.62 0.33 11.23
C ILE A 73 -12.69 0.11 12.41
N CYS A 74 -13.27 -0.18 13.58
CA CYS A 74 -12.52 -0.64 14.73
C CYS A 74 -12.65 -2.16 14.84
N TYR A 75 -11.54 -2.90 14.84
CA TYR A 75 -11.55 -4.36 14.96
C TYR A 75 -11.75 -4.89 16.38
N LYS A 76 -11.68 -4.03 17.42
CA LYS A 76 -12.02 -4.44 18.79
C LYS A 76 -13.53 -4.52 19.03
N CYS A 77 -14.28 -3.55 18.53
CA CYS A 77 -15.72 -3.45 18.79
C CYS A 77 -16.57 -3.61 17.53
N PHE A 78 -15.95 -3.85 16.36
CA PHE A 78 -16.57 -4.00 15.04
C PHE A 78 -17.51 -2.86 14.62
N LYS A 79 -17.41 -1.70 15.28
CA LYS A 79 -18.18 -0.50 14.95
C LYS A 79 -17.43 0.33 13.92
N LYS A 80 -18.22 0.98 13.06
CA LYS A 80 -17.74 1.83 11.96
C LYS A 80 -18.02 3.28 12.34
N SER A 81 -17.04 4.16 12.16
CA SER A 81 -17.19 5.58 12.45
C SER A 81 -16.72 6.42 11.26
N TYR A 82 -17.36 7.58 11.08
CA TYR A 82 -16.95 8.55 10.07
C TYR A 82 -16.05 9.58 10.74
N ILE A 83 -14.89 9.83 10.12
CA ILE A 83 -13.96 10.85 10.56
C ILE A 83 -13.90 11.90 9.46
N TRP A 84 -14.05 13.15 9.88
CA TRP A 84 -13.92 14.30 9.00
C TRP A 84 -12.44 14.54 8.75
N TYR A 85 -12.01 14.48 7.50
CA TYR A 85 -10.63 14.82 7.16
C TYR A 85 -10.51 16.35 7.14
N LYS A 86 -10.05 16.93 8.25
CA LYS A 86 -9.53 18.30 8.21
C LYS A 86 -8.18 18.23 7.51
N GLY A 87 -8.13 18.68 6.26
CA GLY A 87 -6.87 19.01 5.60
C GLY A 87 -6.25 20.11 6.44
N GLU A 88 -5.11 19.79 7.03
CA GLU A 88 -4.28 20.71 7.80
C GLU A 88 -3.38 21.47 6.83
#